data_AF-A0A3B4FWU9-F1
#
_entry.id   AF-A0A3B4FWU9-F1
#
_cell.length_a   1.000
_cell.length_b   1.000
_cell.length_c   1.000
_cell.angle_alpha   90.00
_cell.angle_beta   90.00
_cell.angle_gamma   90.00
#
_symmetry.space_group_name_H-M   'P 1'
#
loop_
_entity.id
_entity.type
_entity.pdbx_description
1 polymer ?
#
loop_
_entity_poly.entity_id
_entity_poly.type
_entity_poly.pdbx_seq_one_letter_code
_entity_poly.pdbx_strand_id
1 'polypeptide(L)'
;MFEFSSEPLLPCYHVQVSLTQGFCNWFLLTDVLKRLKMSARIFRARYPHLEVVSLPHAELWRQVSVSQVSSALVSPYKSKTKEEEKEEEDEDGLVDLVRCVPELQRLLGSSIHILQEDEEEEEEVVTNTGKPHSR
;
A
#
# COMPACT_ATOMS: atom_id res chain seq x y z
N MET A 1 2.65 -3.53 -10.97
CA MET A 1 2.23 -2.15 -10.64
C MET A 1 3.39 -1.44 -9.97
N PHE A 2 3.64 -0.20 -10.35
CA PHE A 2 4.75 0.62 -9.86
C PHE A 2 4.23 1.96 -9.36
N GLU A 3 4.76 2.41 -8.24
CA GLU A 3 4.49 3.71 -7.64
C GLU A 3 5.71 4.62 -7.81
N PHE A 4 5.48 5.82 -8.33
CA PHE A 4 6.51 6.86 -8.46
C PHE A 4 6.06 8.13 -7.77
N SER A 5 6.96 8.71 -6.98
CA SER A 5 6.72 9.95 -6.25
C SER A 5 7.99 10.79 -6.25
N SER A 6 7.84 12.11 -6.27
CA SER A 6 8.95 13.05 -6.04
C SER A 6 9.34 13.13 -4.56
N GLU A 7 8.42 12.79 -3.66
CA GLU A 7 8.61 12.74 -2.22
C GLU A 7 8.87 11.30 -1.75
N PRO A 8 9.58 11.10 -0.61
CA PRO A 8 9.73 9.77 -0.01
C PRO A 8 8.36 9.11 0.26
N LEU A 9 8.25 7.86 -0.18
CA LEU A 9 7.06 7.03 0.04
C LEU A 9 6.87 6.72 1.52
N LEU A 10 5.62 6.58 1.94
CA LEU A 10 5.29 6.16 3.31
C LEU A 10 5.66 4.67 3.50
N PRO A 11 6.09 4.27 4.71
CA PRO A 11 6.27 2.86 5.05
C PRO A 11 4.98 2.06 4.78
N CYS A 12 5.10 1.00 4.00
CA CYS A 12 4.00 0.11 3.66
C CYS A 12 4.21 -1.24 4.33
N TYR A 13 3.23 -1.69 5.11
CA TYR A 13 3.30 -2.92 5.89
C TYR A 13 2.49 -4.02 5.22
N HIS A 14 3.13 -5.16 4.95
CA HIS A 14 2.46 -6.34 4.43
C HIS A 14 1.99 -7.23 5.59
N VAL A 15 0.73 -7.05 6.01
CA VAL A 15 0.19 -7.67 7.23
C VAL A 15 -1.22 -8.21 7.02
N GLN A 16 -1.59 -9.16 7.86
CA GLN A 16 -2.91 -9.77 7.93
C GLN A 16 -3.68 -9.17 9.11
N VAL A 17 -4.82 -8.56 8.83
CA VAL A 17 -5.66 -7.87 9.83
C VAL A 17 -6.88 -8.69 10.26
N SER A 18 -7.22 -9.75 9.52
CA SER A 18 -8.31 -10.68 9.81
C SER A 18 -7.93 -12.09 9.36
N LEU A 19 -8.44 -13.13 10.02
CA LEU A 19 -8.24 -14.52 9.60
C LEU A 19 -8.94 -14.87 8.28
N THR A 20 -9.98 -14.12 7.91
CA THR A 20 -10.74 -14.35 6.67
C THR A 20 -10.16 -13.62 5.46
N GLN A 21 -9.25 -12.67 5.69
CA GLN A 21 -8.60 -11.88 4.66
C GLN A 21 -7.12 -12.24 4.64
N GLY A 22 -6.57 -12.52 3.46
CA GLY A 22 -5.13 -12.76 3.34
C GLY A 22 -4.29 -11.53 3.69
N PHE A 23 -2.97 -11.67 3.63
CA PHE A 23 -2.06 -10.54 3.79
C PHE A 23 -2.34 -9.47 2.73
N CYS A 24 -2.33 -8.21 3.16
CA CYS A 24 -2.50 -7.04 2.32
C CYS A 24 -1.48 -5.98 2.69
N ASN A 25 -1.36 -4.98 1.82
CA ASN A 25 -0.51 -3.82 2.05
C ASN A 25 -1.31 -2.73 2.79
N TRP A 26 -0.72 -2.16 3.84
CA TRP A 26 -1.35 -1.19 4.72
C TRP A 26 -0.40 -0.03 5.04
N PHE A 27 -0.95 1.16 5.21
CA PHE A 27 -0.26 2.31 5.77
C PHE A 27 -0.74 2.58 7.19
N LEU A 28 0.13 3.11 8.05
CA LEU A 28 -0.31 3.73 9.30
C LEU A 28 -1.20 4.94 8.96
N LEU A 29 -2.42 4.96 9.49
CA LEU A 29 -3.35 6.04 9.25
C LEU A 29 -2.77 7.39 9.71
N THR A 30 -2.05 7.40 10.83
CA THR A 30 -1.38 8.60 11.35
C THR A 30 -0.41 9.23 10.35
N ASP A 31 0.37 8.43 9.62
CA ASP A 31 1.31 8.93 8.62
C ASP A 31 0.61 9.44 7.36
N VAL A 32 -0.45 8.77 6.93
CA VAL A 32 -1.32 9.24 5.84
C VAL A 32 -1.94 10.59 6.20
N LEU A 33 -2.49 10.72 7.40
CA LEU A 33 -3.11 11.96 7.89
C LEU A 33 -2.09 13.10 7.99
N LYS A 34 -0.88 12.83 8.49
CA LYS A 34 0.23 13.79 8.53
C LYS A 34 0.60 14.26 7.12
N ARG A 35 0.74 13.35 6.17
CA ARG A 35 1.07 13.68 4.76
C ARG A 35 -0.03 14.52 4.09
N LEU A 36 -1.29 14.17 4.31
CA LEU A 36 -2.45 14.88 3.76
C LEU A 36 -2.83 16.15 4.52
N LYS A 37 -2.18 16.43 5.66
CA LYS A 37 -2.50 17.54 6.58
C LYS A 37 -4.00 17.54 6.94
N MET A 38 -4.51 16.37 7.29
CA MET A 38 -5.94 16.11 7.50
C MET A 38 -6.17 15.42 8.84
N SER A 39 -7.32 15.65 9.48
CA SER A 39 -7.74 14.89 10.66
C SER A 39 -8.39 13.56 10.28
N ALA A 40 -8.35 12.57 11.17
CA ALA A 40 -8.99 11.27 10.94
C ALA A 40 -10.50 11.39 10.65
N ARG A 41 -11.17 12.33 11.31
CA ARG A 41 -12.60 12.61 11.08
C ARG A 41 -12.85 13.12 9.66
N ILE A 42 -12.01 14.05 9.17
CA ILE A 42 -12.15 14.58 7.81
C ILE A 42 -11.83 13.49 6.79
N PHE A 43 -10.78 12.69 7.02
CA PHE A 43 -10.40 11.60 6.13
C PHE A 43 -11.52 10.58 5.94
N ARG A 44 -12.07 10.06 7.04
CA ARG A 44 -13.19 9.10 7.00
C ARG A 44 -14.46 9.69 6.36
N ALA A 45 -14.70 10.99 6.52
CA ALA A 45 -15.83 11.67 5.89
C ALA A 45 -15.64 11.90 4.38
N ARG A 46 -14.40 12.17 3.94
CA ARG A 46 -14.06 12.44 2.53
C ARG A 46 -13.89 11.15 1.71
N TYR A 47 -13.37 10.09 2.34
CA TYR A 47 -13.04 8.82 1.70
C TYR A 47 -13.65 7.63 2.44
N PRO A 48 -15.00 7.56 2.56
CA PRO A 48 -15.68 6.53 3.35
C PRO A 48 -15.52 5.11 2.79
N HIS A 49 -15.12 4.99 1.52
CA HIS A 49 -14.87 3.70 0.84
C HIS A 49 -13.46 3.16 1.07
N LEU A 50 -12.54 3.97 1.62
CA LEU A 50 -11.21 3.49 1.97
C LEU A 50 -11.27 2.72 3.29
N GLU A 51 -10.84 1.47 3.24
CA GLU A 51 -10.85 0.55 4.36
C GLU A 51 -9.87 1.00 5.45
N VAL A 52 -10.40 1.28 6.63
CA VAL A 52 -9.64 1.62 7.85
C VAL A 52 -9.96 0.60 8.92
N VAL A 53 -8.93 -0.01 9.50
CA VAL A 53 -9.04 -1.05 10.53
C VAL A 53 -8.14 -0.73 11.71
N SER A 54 -8.51 -1.18 12.91
CA SER A 54 -7.67 -1.07 14.10
C SER A 54 -7.04 -2.42 14.42
N LEU A 55 -5.74 -2.42 14.71
CA LEU A 55 -4.95 -3.62 15.03
C LEU A 55 -4.16 -3.36 16.32
N PRO A 56 -3.99 -4.34 17.23
CA PRO A 56 -3.08 -4.20 18.36
C PRO A 56 -1.66 -3.87 17.88
N HIS A 57 -1.02 -2.90 18.51
CA HIS A 57 0.33 -2.47 18.17
C HIS A 57 1.33 -3.65 18.25
N ALA A 58 1.24 -4.45 19.31
CA ALA A 58 2.05 -5.66 19.47
C ALA A 58 1.87 -6.66 18.31
N GLU A 59 0.64 -6.79 17.78
CA GLU A 59 0.36 -7.68 16.65
C GLU A 59 0.97 -7.16 15.34
N LEU A 60 0.86 -5.84 15.09
CA LEU A 60 1.53 -5.21 13.96
C LEU A 60 3.03 -5.49 14.00
N TRP A 61 3.67 -5.23 15.14
CA TRP A 61 5.12 -5.43 15.29
C TRP A 61 5.54 -6.89 15.16
N ARG A 62 4.76 -7.81 15.72
CA ARG A 62 5.00 -9.25 15.56
C ARG A 62 5.07 -9.62 14.08
N GLN A 63 4.12 -9.18 13.27
CA GLN A 63 4.11 -9.48 11.84
C GLN A 63 5.20 -8.74 11.06
N VAL A 64 5.48 -7.48 11.40
CA VAL A 64 6.53 -6.70 10.72
C VAL A 64 7.93 -7.26 11.01
N SER A 65 8.15 -7.83 12.21
CA SER A 65 9.45 -8.38 12.62
C SER A 65 9.90 -9.60 11.79
N VAL A 66 8.95 -10.34 11.20
CA VAL A 66 9.26 -11.51 10.37
C VAL A 66 9.44 -11.15 8.89
N SER A 67 9.18 -9.90 8.50
CA SER A 67 9.37 -9.43 7.13
C SER A 67 10.85 -9.17 6.83
N GLN A 68 11.40 -9.85 5.82
CA GLN A 68 12.81 -9.75 5.42
C GLN A 68 13.19 -8.32 4.97
N VAL A 69 12.26 -7.61 4.33
CA VAL A 69 12.47 -6.25 3.80
C VAL A 69 12.21 -5.15 4.83
N SER A 70 11.66 -5.50 5.99
CA SER A 70 11.29 -4.53 7.03
C SER A 70 12.41 -4.25 8.04
N SER A 71 13.59 -4.87 7.89
CA SER A 71 14.75 -4.66 8.79
C SER A 71 15.15 -3.18 8.98
N ALA A 72 14.94 -2.32 7.98
CA ALA A 72 15.18 -0.88 8.08
C ALA A 72 14.03 -0.10 8.75
N LEU A 73 12.81 -0.64 8.72
CA LEU A 73 11.60 -0.02 9.29
C LEU A 73 11.43 -0.33 10.78
N VAL A 74 12.07 -1.38 11.29
CA VAL A 74 12.02 -1.82 12.70
C VAL A 74 12.98 -1.00 13.60
N SER A 75 13.93 -0.27 13.00
CA SER A 75 14.96 0.47 13.73
C SER A 75 14.56 1.83 14.36
N PRO A 76 13.62 2.65 13.83
CA PRO A 76 13.40 3.99 14.38
C PRO A 76 12.60 4.02 15.69
N TYR A 77 11.76 3.01 15.95
CA TYR A 77 10.87 3.00 17.13
C TYR A 77 11.59 2.73 18.45
N LYS A 78 12.88 2.39 18.42
CA LYS A 78 13.71 2.27 19.63
C LYS A 78 14.53 3.53 19.92
N SER A 79 14.50 4.56 19.06
CA SER A 79 15.46 5.68 19.07
C SER A 79 14.84 7.09 19.07
N LYS A 80 13.51 7.24 19.08
CA LYS A 80 12.81 8.53 19.21
C LYS A 80 11.55 8.23 20.03
N THR A 81 11.22 8.82 21.19
CA THR A 81 11.57 10.12 21.76
C THR A 81 11.37 10.01 23.28
N LYS A 82 12.43 10.21 24.08
CA LYS A 82 12.39 10.24 25.56
C LYS A 82 11.52 11.35 26.18
N GLU A 83 10.79 12.09 25.36
CA GLU A 83 9.88 13.18 25.74
C GLU A 83 8.41 12.87 25.38
N GLU A 84 8.12 11.82 24.59
CA GLU A 84 6.75 11.34 24.28
C GLU A 84 6.38 10.07 25.09
N GLU A 85 7.34 9.49 25.82
CA GLU A 85 7.19 8.30 26.70
C GLU A 85 6.18 8.46 27.86
N LYS A 86 5.51 9.62 28.03
CA LYS A 86 4.46 9.78 29.04
C LYS A 86 3.07 9.34 28.58
N GLU A 87 2.88 9.04 27.29
CA GLU A 87 1.63 8.47 26.76
C GLU A 87 1.83 7.06 26.15
N GLU A 88 3.06 6.54 26.11
CA GLU A 88 3.43 5.28 25.45
C GLU A 88 3.78 4.15 26.43
N GLU A 89 3.07 4.06 27.56
CA GLU A 89 3.13 2.89 28.47
C GLU A 89 1.98 1.89 28.23
N ASP A 90 1.32 1.94 27.08
CA ASP A 90 0.34 0.94 26.67
C ASP A 90 0.88 0.12 25.49
N GLU A 91 1.64 -0.94 25.79
CA GLU A 91 1.90 -2.04 24.86
C GLU A 91 0.58 -2.70 24.37
N ASP A 92 -0.55 -2.34 25.02
CA ASP A 92 -1.95 -2.65 24.68
C ASP A 92 -2.62 -1.64 23.72
N GLY A 93 -1.89 -0.66 23.16
CA GLY A 93 -2.44 0.35 22.27
C GLY A 93 -2.92 -0.21 20.92
N LEU A 94 -4.10 0.20 20.46
CA LEU A 94 -4.55 -0.05 19.09
C LEU A 94 -3.95 0.98 18.13
N VAL A 95 -3.54 0.52 16.95
CA VAL A 95 -3.14 1.38 15.83
C VAL A 95 -4.12 1.27 14.67
N ASP A 96 -4.44 2.41 14.06
CA ASP A 96 -5.28 2.45 12.87
C ASP A 96 -4.43 2.29 11.60
N LEU A 97 -4.86 1.36 10.75
CA LEU A 97 -4.28 1.08 9.44
C LEU A 97 -5.29 1.43 8.34
N VAL A 98 -4.80 1.93 7.21
CA VAL A 98 -5.59 2.15 6.00
C VAL A 98 -5.03 1.32 4.84
N ARG A 99 -5.91 0.66 4.10
CA ARG A 99 -5.49 -0.26 3.03
C ARG A 99 -4.76 0.51 1.92
N CYS A 100 -3.60 0.00 1.53
CA CYS A 100 -2.83 0.54 0.41
C CYS A 100 -3.52 0.17 -0.90
N VAL A 101 -4.15 1.16 -1.53
CA VAL A 101 -4.81 1.04 -2.83
C VAL A 101 -4.34 2.16 -3.77
N PRO A 102 -4.39 1.95 -5.10
CA PRO A 102 -3.91 2.95 -6.07
C PRO A 102 -4.53 4.34 -5.90
N GLU A 103 -5.81 4.40 -5.52
CA GLU A 103 -6.50 5.67 -5.26
C GLU A 103 -5.85 6.46 -4.12
N LEU A 104 -5.53 5.79 -3.00
CA LEU A 104 -4.88 6.43 -1.86
C LEU A 104 -3.46 6.88 -2.20
N GLN A 105 -2.70 6.06 -2.94
CA GLN A 105 -1.35 6.43 -3.37
C GLN A 105 -1.37 7.68 -4.27
N ARG A 106 -2.35 7.80 -5.17
CA ARG A 106 -2.55 9.02 -5.97
C ARG A 106 -2.90 10.23 -5.09
N LEU A 107 -3.75 10.04 -4.09
CA LEU A 107 -4.09 11.09 -3.12
C LEU A 107 -2.85 11.57 -2.33
N LEU A 108 -1.91 10.68 -2.05
CA LEU A 108 -0.62 10.99 -1.40
C LEU A 108 0.39 11.69 -2.33
N GLY A 109 0.04 11.90 -3.60
CA GLY A 109 0.86 12.61 -4.59
C GLY A 109 1.65 11.68 -5.52
N SER A 110 1.45 10.37 -5.45
CA SER A 110 2.17 9.42 -6.30
C SER A 110 1.47 9.21 -7.65
N SER A 111 2.25 8.80 -8.65
CA SER A 111 1.75 8.28 -9.93
C SER A 111 1.85 6.75 -9.95
N ILE A 112 0.80 6.08 -10.41
CA ILE A 112 0.71 4.62 -10.48
C ILE A 112 0.75 4.15 -11.92
N HIS A 113 1.72 3.31 -12.24
CA HIS A 113 1.89 2.72 -13.56
C HIS A 113 1.66 1.21 -13.49
N ILE A 114 0.88 0.69 -14.43
CA ILE A 114 0.62 -0.75 -14.59
C ILE A 114 1.31 -1.15 -15.88
N LEU A 115 2.33 -1.98 -15.78
CA LEU A 115 2.89 -2.63 -16.96
C LEU A 115 1.93 -3.74 -17.36
N GLN A 116 1.46 -3.69 -18.60
CA GLN A 116 0.80 -4.81 -19.25
C GLN A 116 1.90 -5.60 -19.98
N GLU A 117 1.84 -6.93 -19.91
CA GLU A 117 2.62 -7.74 -20.84
C GLU A 117 1.96 -7.56 -22.20
N ASP A 118 2.68 -7.00 -23.16
CA ASP A 118 2.23 -6.96 -24.55
C ASP A 118 2.16 -8.42 -25.00
N GLU A 119 0.97 -9.01 -24.99
CA GLU A 119 0.73 -10.24 -25.74
C GLU A 119 0.96 -9.85 -27.20
N GLU A 120 2.10 -10.27 -27.77
CA GLU A 120 2.41 -10.12 -29.17
C GLU A 120 1.21 -10.61 -29.97
N GLU A 121 0.45 -9.69 -30.57
CA GLU A 121 -0.55 -10.03 -31.56
C GLU A 121 0.23 -10.72 -32.69
N GLU A 122 0.20 -12.06 -32.72
CA GLU A 122 0.58 -12.83 -33.88
C GLU A 122 -0.38 -12.41 -35.01
N GLU A 123 0.01 -11.37 -35.76
CA GLU A 123 -0.59 -11.06 -37.04
C GLU A 123 -0.37 -12.29 -37.93
N GLU A 124 -1.37 -13.18 -37.98
CA GLU A 124 -1.45 -14.19 -39.02
C GLU A 124 -1.47 -13.46 -40.37
N VAL A 125 -0.31 -13.40 -41.01
CA VAL A 125 -0.13 -12.99 -42.39
C VAL A 125 -0.84 -14.02 -43.27
N VAL A 126 -2.16 -13.86 -43.43
CA VAL A 126 -2.96 -14.58 -44.43
C VAL A 126 -2.55 -14.01 -45.80
N THR A 127 -1.50 -14.58 -46.37
CA THR A 127 -1.14 -14.37 -47.78
C THR A 127 -2.20 -15.03 -48.66
N ASN A 128 -3.25 -14.27 -48.98
CA ASN A 128 -4.13 -14.57 -50.10
C ASN A 128 -3.34 -14.42 -51.41
N THR A 129 -2.59 -15.45 -51.79
CA THR A 129 -2.05 -15.57 -53.15
C THR A 129 -3.13 -16.14 -54.06
N GLY A 130 -3.90 -15.23 -54.66
CA GLY A 130 -4.82 -15.58 -55.73
C GLY A 130 -4.09 -16.20 -56.92
N LYS A 131 -4.66 -17.28 -57.47
CA LYS A 131 -4.41 -17.72 -58.84
C LYS A 131 -5.76 -17.92 -59.54
N PRO A 132 -6.08 -17.16 -60.60
CA PRO A 132 -7.11 -17.54 -61.54
C PRO A 132 -6.43 -18.33 -62.66
N HIS A 133 -6.80 -19.59 -62.89
CA HIS A 133 -6.43 -20.30 -64.13
C HIS A 133 -7.68 -20.86 -64.79
N SER A 134 -8.04 -20.22 -65.90
CA SER A 134 -9.02 -20.68 -66.88
C SER A 134 -8.56 -21.98 -67.56
N ARG A 135 -9.47 -22.92 -67.75
CA ARG A 135 -9.88 -23.46 -69.06
C ARG A 135 -11.11 -24.33 -68.93
#